data_AF-A0A6I4YVB5-F1
#
_entry.id   AF-A0A6I4YVB5-F1
#
_cell.length_a   1.000
_cell.length_b   1.000
_cell.length_c   1.000
_cell.angle_alpha   90.00
_cell.angle_beta   90.00
_cell.angle_gamma   90.00
#
_symmetry.space_group_name_H-M   'P 1'
#
loop_
_entity.id
_entity.type
_entity.pdbx_description
1 polymer ?
#
loop_
_entity_poly.entity_id
_entity_poly.type
_entity_poly.pdbx_seq_one_letter_code
_entity_poly.pdbx_strand_id
1 'polypeptide(L)'
;MTWPEDTLRPTAAPTPRKAPNLAVGYLLNVLLPGAGFTYIGLVGWHVGWIGILLALNLTGAFLVGLTTVPVFGVLPLVGFVIMLVHFGQAYARRAAQQFRPDLEAGVKIGLIAGHAVLNVAAVGLLAAVLMPGLLGARERASAAGERAAAMSAYTMVIAAQSGGTLRDGPCPLENVVGGDRIASCTVTGAATTDPQVTVTFTDGKTVQLP
;
A
#
# COMPACT_ATOMS: atom_id res chain seq x y z
N MET A 1 -54.95 -33.05 -11.21
CA MET A 1 -54.80 -33.80 -12.47
C MET A 1 -54.07 -32.89 -13.44
N THR A 2 -52.86 -33.27 -13.85
CA THR A 2 -52.10 -32.61 -14.93
C THR A 2 -52.36 -33.40 -16.20
N TRP A 3 -52.84 -32.75 -17.27
CA TRP A 3 -53.19 -33.43 -18.51
C TRP A 3 -51.95 -33.59 -19.41
N PRO A 4 -51.90 -34.61 -20.30
CA PRO A 4 -50.79 -34.80 -21.23
C PRO A 4 -50.50 -33.56 -22.09
N GLU A 5 -51.54 -32.79 -22.41
CA GLU A 5 -51.47 -31.54 -23.18
C GLU A 5 -50.66 -30.42 -22.49
N ASP A 6 -50.54 -30.45 -21.15
CA ASP A 6 -49.79 -29.42 -20.39
C ASP A 6 -48.28 -29.51 -20.62
N THR A 7 -47.77 -30.63 -21.16
CA THR A 7 -46.35 -30.82 -21.51
C THR A 7 -45.98 -30.21 -22.86
N LEU A 8 -46.97 -29.83 -23.67
CA LEU A 8 -46.76 -29.28 -25.02
C LEU A 8 -46.81 -27.75 -25.07
N ARG A 9 -46.90 -27.05 -23.93
CA ARG A 9 -46.70 -25.60 -23.91
C ARG A 9 -45.32 -25.32 -24.52
N PRO A 10 -45.22 -24.54 -25.61
CA PRO A 10 -43.94 -24.08 -26.10
C PRO A 10 -43.24 -23.42 -24.92
N THR A 11 -42.15 -24.01 -24.45
CA THR A 11 -41.24 -23.34 -23.53
C THR A 11 -40.85 -22.08 -24.26
N ALA A 12 -41.30 -20.92 -23.74
CA ALA A 12 -41.15 -19.64 -24.41
C ALA A 12 -39.71 -19.54 -24.93
N ALA A 13 -39.58 -19.25 -26.23
CA ALA A 13 -38.28 -19.15 -26.86
C ALA A 13 -37.40 -18.23 -25.99
N PRO A 14 -36.20 -18.67 -25.61
CA PRO A 14 -35.36 -17.93 -24.68
C PRO A 14 -35.18 -16.50 -25.17
N THR A 15 -35.67 -15.53 -24.40
CA THR A 15 -35.53 -14.11 -24.76
C THR A 15 -34.05 -13.76 -24.86
N PRO A 16 -33.61 -13.12 -25.96
CA PRO A 16 -32.23 -12.68 -26.10
C PRO A 16 -31.89 -11.73 -24.95
N ARG A 17 -30.90 -12.12 -24.13
CA ARG A 17 -30.46 -11.28 -23.02
C ARG A 17 -29.45 -10.27 -23.52
N LYS A 18 -29.61 -9.01 -23.11
CA LYS A 18 -28.58 -7.98 -23.32
C LYS A 18 -27.29 -8.44 -22.67
N ALA A 19 -26.21 -8.47 -23.44
CA ALA A 19 -24.89 -8.82 -22.93
C ALA A 19 -24.48 -7.85 -21.80
N PRO A 20 -23.96 -8.34 -20.67
CA PRO A 20 -23.29 -7.50 -19.68
C PRO A 20 -22.16 -6.69 -20.32
N ASN A 21 -21.88 -5.48 -19.86
CA ASN A 21 -20.84 -4.65 -20.47
C ASN A 21 -19.43 -5.13 -20.07
N LEU A 22 -18.60 -5.51 -21.04
CA LEU A 22 -17.23 -5.99 -20.80
C LEU A 22 -16.36 -5.00 -20.02
N ALA A 23 -16.41 -3.71 -20.35
CA ALA A 23 -15.63 -2.67 -19.69
C ALA A 23 -16.04 -2.50 -18.23
N VAL A 24 -17.33 -2.60 -17.92
CA VAL A 24 -17.82 -2.61 -16.53
C VAL A 24 -17.26 -3.82 -15.78
N GLY A 25 -17.25 -5.00 -16.40
CA GLY A 25 -16.66 -6.20 -15.81
C GLY A 25 -15.15 -6.06 -15.51
N TYR A 26 -14.39 -5.44 -16.41
CA TYR A 26 -12.98 -5.10 -16.17
C TYR A 26 -12.82 -4.10 -15.04
N LEU A 27 -13.58 -3.00 -15.06
CA LEU A 27 -13.55 -1.98 -14.01
C LEU A 27 -13.84 -2.61 -12.64
N LEU A 28 -14.86 -3.47 -12.56
CA LEU A 28 -15.16 -4.21 -11.34
C LEU A 28 -13.98 -5.06 -10.87
N ASN A 29 -13.30 -5.78 -11.77
CA ASN A 29 -12.11 -6.55 -11.38
C ASN A 29 -10.89 -5.69 -11.02
N VAL A 30 -10.78 -4.47 -11.53
CA VAL A 30 -9.71 -3.54 -11.15
C VAL A 30 -9.94 -2.99 -9.75
N LEU A 31 -11.17 -2.59 -9.43
CA LEU A 31 -11.53 -2.00 -8.13
C LEU A 31 -11.76 -3.06 -7.05
N LEU A 32 -12.32 -4.20 -7.43
CA LEU A 32 -12.73 -5.31 -6.57
C LEU A 32 -12.33 -6.62 -7.24
N PRO A 33 -11.06 -7.07 -7.08
CA PRO A 33 -10.56 -8.25 -7.78
C PRO A 33 -11.46 -9.47 -7.66
N GLY A 34 -11.94 -9.97 -8.80
CA GLY A 34 -12.89 -11.09 -8.88
C GLY A 34 -14.35 -10.68 -9.12
N ALA A 35 -14.76 -9.44 -8.80
CA ALA A 35 -16.16 -9.00 -8.88
C ALA A 35 -16.74 -9.00 -10.31
N GLY A 36 -15.90 -8.81 -11.32
CA GLY A 36 -16.30 -8.92 -12.73
C GLY A 36 -16.81 -10.32 -13.08
N PHE A 37 -16.32 -11.37 -12.41
CA PHE A 37 -16.82 -12.73 -12.63
C PHE A 37 -18.25 -12.90 -12.09
N THR A 38 -18.59 -12.32 -10.93
CA THR A 38 -19.99 -12.30 -10.44
C THR A 38 -20.89 -11.51 -11.37
N TYR A 39 -20.41 -10.42 -11.96
CA TYR A 39 -21.18 -9.64 -12.93
C TYR A 39 -21.65 -10.48 -14.13
N ILE A 40 -20.82 -11.43 -14.60
CA ILE A 40 -21.15 -12.38 -15.67
C ILE A 40 -21.69 -13.74 -15.19
N GLY A 41 -22.05 -13.87 -13.90
CA GLY A 41 -22.70 -15.07 -13.37
C GLY A 41 -21.76 -16.20 -12.92
N LEU A 42 -20.47 -15.91 -12.67
CA LEU A 42 -19.43 -16.87 -12.29
C LEU A 42 -18.93 -16.63 -10.86
N VAL A 43 -19.78 -16.86 -9.86
CA VAL A 43 -19.41 -16.64 -8.43
C VAL A 43 -18.22 -17.48 -7.98
N GLY A 44 -18.12 -18.73 -8.45
CA GLY A 44 -17.00 -19.60 -8.09
C GLY A 44 -15.65 -19.01 -8.48
N TRP A 45 -15.56 -18.36 -9.66
CA TRP A 45 -14.34 -17.68 -10.08
C TRP A 45 -14.08 -16.39 -9.32
N HIS A 46 -15.12 -15.67 -8.90
CA HIS A 46 -14.96 -14.51 -8.02
C HIS A 46 -14.27 -14.92 -6.71
N VAL A 47 -14.81 -15.92 -6.01
CA VAL A 47 -14.24 -16.40 -4.74
C VAL A 47 -12.85 -17.01 -4.95
N GLY A 48 -12.67 -17.79 -6.02
CA GLY A 48 -11.38 -18.40 -6.36
C GLY A 48 -10.28 -17.36 -6.54
N TRP A 49 -10.55 -16.27 -7.27
CA TRP A 49 -9.58 -15.21 -7.48
C TRP A 49 -9.28 -14.38 -6.24
N ILE A 50 -10.27 -14.15 -5.35
CA ILE A 50 -10.02 -13.56 -4.02
C ILE A 50 -9.00 -14.42 -3.27
N GLY A 51 -9.24 -15.73 -3.20
CA GLY A 51 -8.34 -16.66 -2.49
C GLY A 51 -6.93 -16.69 -3.07
N ILE A 52 -6.81 -16.77 -4.40
CA ILE A 52 -5.51 -16.78 -5.09
C ILE A 52 -4.75 -15.48 -4.82
N LEU A 53 -5.38 -14.32 -4.97
CA LEU A 53 -4.72 -13.04 -4.76
C LEU A 53 -4.34 -12.85 -3.29
N LEU A 54 -5.18 -13.27 -2.35
CA LEU A 54 -4.84 -13.25 -0.92
C LEU A 54 -3.60 -14.12 -0.64
N ALA A 55 -3.57 -15.35 -1.15
CA ALA A 55 -2.43 -16.24 -1.00
C ALA A 55 -1.15 -15.63 -1.61
N LEU A 56 -1.23 -15.08 -2.82
CA LEU A 56 -0.08 -14.44 -3.48
C LEU A 56 0.44 -13.22 -2.70
N ASN A 57 -0.45 -12.41 -2.11
CA ASN A 57 -0.05 -11.29 -1.26
C ASN A 57 0.67 -11.77 0.00
N LEU A 58 0.12 -12.78 0.69
CA LEU A 58 0.73 -13.35 1.89
C LEU A 58 2.09 -14.00 1.59
N THR A 59 2.18 -14.80 0.53
CA THR A 59 3.42 -15.43 0.10
C THR A 59 4.45 -14.39 -0.33
N GLY A 60 4.05 -13.38 -1.12
CA GLY A 60 4.93 -12.30 -1.53
C GLY A 60 5.50 -11.53 -0.33
N ALA A 61 4.64 -11.12 0.60
CA ALA A 61 5.04 -10.42 1.83
C ALA A 61 5.99 -11.27 2.69
N PHE A 62 5.68 -12.56 2.87
CA PHE A 62 6.51 -13.50 3.61
C PHE A 62 7.91 -13.65 2.98
N LEU A 63 7.98 -13.84 1.66
CA LEU A 63 9.25 -14.00 0.94
C LEU A 63 10.10 -12.73 0.93
N VAL A 64 9.48 -11.55 0.78
CA VAL A 64 10.17 -10.26 0.92
C VAL A 64 10.73 -10.12 2.34
N GLY A 65 9.94 -10.46 3.37
CA GLY A 65 10.41 -10.41 4.75
C GLY A 65 11.55 -11.38 5.05
N LEU A 66 11.52 -12.59 4.48
CA LEU A 66 12.54 -13.62 4.69
C LEU A 66 13.86 -13.32 3.98
N THR A 67 13.79 -12.78 2.75
CA THR A 67 14.95 -12.67 1.87
C THR A 67 15.46 -11.24 1.68
N THR A 68 14.66 -10.23 2.04
CA THR A 68 14.84 -8.82 1.70
C THR A 68 14.89 -8.52 0.19
N VAL A 69 14.61 -9.51 -0.67
CA VAL A 69 14.61 -9.34 -2.12
C VAL A 69 13.26 -8.77 -2.56
N PRO A 70 13.22 -7.55 -3.15
CA PRO A 70 11.95 -6.87 -3.46
C PRO A 70 11.20 -7.52 -4.62
N VAL A 71 11.85 -8.35 -5.45
CA VAL A 71 11.25 -8.98 -6.64
C VAL A 71 10.04 -9.85 -6.30
N PHE A 72 10.00 -10.44 -5.11
CA PHE A 72 8.86 -11.25 -4.66
C PHE A 72 7.59 -10.42 -4.40
N GLY A 73 7.72 -9.10 -4.23
CA GLY A 73 6.60 -8.17 -4.16
C GLY A 73 5.80 -8.06 -5.46
N VAL A 74 6.34 -8.56 -6.59
CA VAL A 74 5.68 -8.52 -7.90
C VAL A 74 4.68 -9.68 -8.11
N LEU A 75 4.77 -10.74 -7.30
CA LEU A 75 3.87 -11.91 -7.39
C LEU A 75 2.37 -11.57 -7.42
N PRO A 76 1.83 -10.73 -6.51
CA PRO A 76 0.40 -10.36 -6.56
C PRO A 76 0.04 -9.57 -7.83
N LEU A 77 0.95 -8.76 -8.37
CA LEU A 77 0.72 -8.06 -9.64
C LEU A 77 0.61 -9.03 -10.82
N VAL A 78 1.48 -10.04 -10.87
CA VAL A 78 1.41 -11.10 -11.89
C VAL A 78 0.08 -11.84 -11.79
N GLY A 79 -0.33 -12.24 -10.59
CA GLY A 79 -1.63 -12.87 -10.35
C GLY A 79 -2.80 -12.00 -10.80
N PHE A 80 -2.74 -10.69 -10.54
CA PHE A 80 -3.76 -9.74 -10.96
C PHE A 80 -3.87 -9.64 -12.49
N VAL A 81 -2.75 -9.58 -13.21
CA VAL A 81 -2.74 -9.57 -14.68
C VAL A 81 -3.34 -10.87 -15.24
N ILE A 82 -2.97 -12.02 -14.67
CA ILE A 82 -3.53 -13.33 -15.08
C ILE A 82 -5.04 -13.36 -14.86
N MET A 83 -5.53 -12.81 -13.74
CA MET A 83 -6.96 -12.69 -13.48
C MET A 83 -7.68 -11.89 -14.57
N LEU A 84 -7.14 -10.75 -14.99
CA LEU A 84 -7.75 -9.92 -16.04
C LEU A 84 -7.79 -10.64 -17.40
N VAL A 85 -6.72 -11.37 -17.73
CA VAL A 85 -6.70 -12.22 -18.94
C VAL A 85 -7.74 -13.34 -18.84
N HIS A 86 -7.81 -14.03 -17.70
CA HIS A 86 -8.79 -15.07 -17.45
C HIS A 86 -10.22 -14.51 -17.53
N PHE A 87 -10.47 -13.31 -17.01
CA PHE A 87 -11.78 -12.67 -17.11
C PHE A 87 -12.19 -12.45 -18.57
N GLY A 88 -11.28 -11.95 -19.41
CA GLY A 88 -11.57 -11.77 -20.85
C GLY A 88 -11.95 -13.07 -21.54
N GLN A 89 -11.23 -14.16 -21.24
CA GLN A 89 -11.55 -15.50 -21.76
C GLN A 89 -12.89 -16.03 -21.23
N ALA A 90 -13.15 -15.88 -19.93
CA ALA A 90 -14.40 -16.31 -19.30
C ALA A 90 -15.60 -15.52 -19.84
N TYR A 91 -15.43 -14.22 -20.09
CA TYR A 91 -16.44 -13.39 -20.72
C TYR A 91 -16.76 -13.88 -22.14
N ALA A 92 -15.74 -14.15 -22.97
CA ALA A 92 -15.95 -14.66 -24.32
C ALA A 92 -16.69 -16.01 -24.32
N ARG A 93 -16.32 -16.92 -23.40
CA ARG A 93 -17.04 -18.21 -23.22
C ARG A 93 -18.49 -17.99 -22.79
N ARG A 94 -18.75 -17.05 -21.87
CA ARG A 94 -20.11 -16.72 -21.44
C ARG A 94 -20.92 -16.05 -22.55
N ALA A 95 -20.31 -15.21 -23.39
CA ALA A 95 -20.96 -14.63 -24.55
C ALA A 95 -21.45 -15.71 -25.52
N ALA A 96 -20.62 -16.74 -25.78
CA ALA A 96 -21.02 -17.90 -26.58
C ALA A 96 -22.19 -18.70 -25.97
N GLN A 97 -22.33 -18.67 -24.64
CA GLN A 97 -23.40 -19.31 -23.88
C GLN A 97 -24.59 -18.37 -23.58
N GLN A 98 -24.62 -17.18 -24.21
CA GLN A 98 -25.64 -16.15 -23.94
C GLN A 98 -25.78 -15.80 -22.45
N PHE A 99 -24.67 -15.88 -21.71
CA PHE A 99 -24.54 -15.60 -20.27
C PHE A 99 -25.42 -16.48 -19.37
N ARG A 100 -25.60 -17.76 -19.71
CA ARG A 100 -26.36 -18.73 -18.92
C ARG A 100 -25.46 -19.73 -18.16
N PRO A 101 -25.88 -20.24 -16.98
CA PRO A 101 -26.95 -19.71 -16.15
C PRO A 101 -26.57 -18.34 -15.56
N ASP A 102 -27.56 -17.48 -15.37
CA ASP A 102 -27.33 -16.16 -14.80
C ASP A 102 -27.75 -16.12 -13.34
N LEU A 103 -27.10 -15.24 -12.58
CA LEU A 103 -27.52 -14.92 -11.22
C LEU A 103 -28.63 -13.89 -11.26
N GLU A 104 -29.51 -13.95 -10.28
CA GLU A 104 -30.46 -12.89 -10.02
C GLU A 104 -29.73 -11.56 -9.76
N ALA A 105 -30.30 -10.46 -10.25
CA ALA A 105 -29.67 -9.14 -10.15
C ALA A 105 -29.39 -8.75 -8.69
N GLY A 106 -30.33 -9.03 -7.77
CA GLY A 106 -30.16 -8.78 -6.34
C GLY A 106 -28.98 -9.52 -5.74
N VAL A 107 -28.77 -10.79 -6.13
CA VAL A 107 -27.64 -11.61 -5.68
C VAL A 107 -26.32 -11.04 -6.19
N LYS A 108 -26.26 -10.60 -7.46
CA LYS A 108 -25.06 -9.96 -8.01
C LYS A 108 -24.69 -8.70 -7.25
N ILE A 109 -25.67 -7.82 -7.05
CA ILE A 109 -25.48 -6.55 -6.34
C ILE A 109 -25.05 -6.81 -4.91
N GLY A 110 -25.73 -7.72 -4.20
CA GLY A 110 -25.41 -8.08 -2.83
C GLY A 110 -23.99 -8.61 -2.67
N LEU A 111 -23.55 -9.51 -3.55
CA LEU A 111 -22.19 -10.05 -3.53
C LEU A 111 -21.12 -8.99 -3.83
N ILE A 112 -21.36 -8.14 -4.85
CA ILE A 112 -20.40 -7.09 -5.23
C ILE A 112 -20.33 -6.02 -4.12
N ALA A 113 -21.47 -5.57 -3.61
CA ALA A 113 -21.53 -4.57 -2.54
C ALA A 113 -20.94 -5.12 -1.23
N GLY A 114 -21.25 -6.38 -0.88
CA GLY A 114 -20.67 -7.04 0.28
C GLY A 114 -19.15 -7.14 0.19
N HIS A 115 -18.61 -7.53 -0.98
CA HIS A 115 -17.17 -7.52 -1.20
C HIS A 115 -16.58 -6.11 -1.10
N ALA A 116 -17.24 -5.09 -1.65
CA ALA A 116 -16.79 -3.71 -1.53
C ALA A 116 -16.69 -3.24 -0.07
N VAL A 117 -17.71 -3.52 0.74
CA VAL A 117 -17.72 -3.17 2.17
C VAL A 117 -16.60 -3.89 2.91
N LEU A 118 -16.41 -5.19 2.67
CA LEU A 118 -15.33 -5.96 3.28
C LEU A 118 -13.95 -5.40 2.90
N ASN A 119 -13.76 -5.01 1.64
CA ASN A 119 -12.50 -4.42 1.18
C ASN A 119 -12.22 -3.07 1.85
N VAL A 120 -13.22 -2.17 1.90
CA VAL A 120 -13.09 -0.87 2.58
C VAL A 120 -12.82 -1.06 4.08
N ALA A 121 -13.53 -1.96 4.75
CA ALA A 121 -13.32 -2.26 6.16
C ALA A 121 -11.91 -2.82 6.42
N ALA A 122 -11.44 -3.74 5.58
CA ALA A 122 -10.11 -4.33 5.70
C ALA A 122 -9.01 -3.29 5.49
N VAL A 123 -9.10 -2.46 4.44
CA VAL A 123 -8.13 -1.38 4.18
C VAL A 123 -8.15 -0.35 5.30
N GLY A 124 -9.32 0.04 5.79
CA GLY A 124 -9.46 0.97 6.90
C GLY A 124 -8.83 0.44 8.20
N LEU A 125 -9.08 -0.84 8.53
CA LEU A 125 -8.48 -1.49 9.69
C LEU A 125 -6.96 -1.59 9.56
N LEU A 126 -6.46 -2.00 8.39
CA LEU A 126 -5.03 -2.10 8.13
C LEU A 126 -4.35 -0.74 8.25
N ALA A 127 -4.95 0.31 7.69
CA ALA A 127 -4.43 1.67 7.77
C ALA A 127 -4.41 2.18 9.22
N ALA A 128 -5.45 1.90 10.01
CA ALA A 128 -5.50 2.27 11.44
C ALA A 128 -4.38 1.61 12.27
N VAL A 129 -3.96 0.40 11.92
CA VAL A 129 -2.86 -0.31 12.61
C VAL A 129 -1.49 0.13 12.10
N LEU A 130 -1.33 0.30 10.78
CA LEU A 130 -0.03 0.59 10.17
C LEU A 130 0.38 2.06 10.28
N MET A 131 -0.56 3.01 10.17
CA MET A 131 -0.25 4.44 10.18
C MET A 131 0.50 4.87 11.45
N PRO A 132 0.09 4.49 12.68
CA PRO A 132 0.84 4.84 13.89
C PRO A 132 2.27 4.29 13.86
N GLY A 133 2.46 3.05 13.41
CA GLY A 133 3.78 2.43 13.30
C GLY A 133 4.70 3.15 12.31
N LEU A 134 4.15 3.53 11.14
CA LEU A 134 4.88 4.27 10.11
C LEU A 134 5.22 5.70 10.55
N LEU A 135 4.30 6.38 11.23
CA LEU A 135 4.54 7.71 11.80
C LEU A 135 5.63 7.66 12.87
N GLY A 136 5.57 6.70 13.78
CA GLY A 136 6.63 6.51 14.79
C GLY A 136 7.97 6.11 14.19
N ALA A 137 7.98 5.33 13.10
CA ALA A 137 9.20 5.01 12.36
C ALA A 137 9.81 6.26 11.69
N ARG A 138 8.96 7.13 11.11
CA ARG A 138 9.38 8.42 10.53
C ARG A 138 9.99 9.34 11.58
N GLU A 139 9.36 9.47 12.75
CA GLU A 139 9.88 10.27 13.85
C GLU A 139 11.24 9.76 14.34
N ARG A 140 11.38 8.45 14.51
CA ARG A 140 12.65 7.81 14.88
C ARG A 140 13.74 8.03 13.83
N ALA A 141 13.41 7.94 12.55
CA ALA A 141 14.34 8.21 11.46
C ALA A 141 14.79 9.69 11.43
N SER A 142 13.86 10.63 11.66
CA SER A 142 14.18 12.07 11.77
C SER A 142 15.12 12.34 12.94
N ALA A 143 14.78 11.82 14.12
CA ALA A 143 15.58 12.00 15.33
C ALA A 143 16.99 11.38 15.19
N ALA A 144 17.12 10.24 14.51
CA ALA A 144 18.43 9.65 14.20
C ALA A 144 19.24 10.55 13.25
N GLY A 145 18.60 11.14 12.25
CA GLY A 145 19.23 12.10 11.33
C GLY A 145 19.67 13.40 12.01
N GLU A 146 18.82 13.97 12.86
CA GLU A 146 19.11 15.14 13.70
C GLU A 146 20.30 14.84 14.62
N ARG A 147 20.29 13.70 15.32
CA ARG A 147 21.40 13.30 16.18
C ARG A 147 22.71 13.13 15.41
N ALA A 148 22.68 12.55 14.21
CA ALA A 148 23.87 12.41 13.36
C ALA A 148 24.42 13.77 12.91
N ALA A 149 23.54 14.70 12.52
CA ALA A 149 23.94 16.06 12.15
C ALA A 149 24.53 16.84 13.34
N ALA A 150 23.92 16.73 14.52
CA ALA A 150 24.46 17.33 15.74
C ALA A 150 25.85 16.77 16.10
N MET A 151 26.04 15.45 16.00
CA MET A 151 27.35 14.82 16.23
C MET A 151 28.38 15.28 15.19
N SER A 152 28.00 15.46 13.93
CA SER A 152 28.89 16.00 12.91
C SER A 152 29.30 17.45 13.21
N ALA A 153 28.36 18.30 13.65
CA ALA A 153 28.68 19.65 14.11
C ALA A 153 29.64 19.64 15.30
N TYR A 154 29.38 18.76 16.28
CA TYR A 154 30.27 18.57 17.41
C TYR A 154 31.69 18.15 17.02
N THR A 155 31.84 17.20 16.08
CA THR A 155 33.18 16.82 15.59
C THR A 155 33.93 17.97 14.93
N MET A 156 33.24 18.89 14.25
CA MET A 156 33.85 20.09 13.69
C MET A 156 34.28 21.09 14.78
N VAL A 157 33.50 21.21 15.85
CA VAL A 157 33.85 22.03 17.02
C VAL A 157 35.10 21.48 17.70
N ILE A 158 35.18 20.18 17.95
CA ILE A 158 36.36 19.52 18.54
C ILE A 158 37.59 19.65 17.62
N ALA A 159 37.41 19.52 16.30
CA ALA A 159 38.49 19.76 15.35
C ALA A 159 39.01 21.21 15.42
N ALA A 160 38.12 22.21 15.45
CA ALA A 160 38.49 23.61 15.62
C ALA A 160 39.17 23.90 16.97
N GLN A 161 38.75 23.22 18.03
CA GLN A 161 39.38 23.31 19.36
C GLN A 161 40.82 22.78 19.32
N SER A 162 41.01 21.60 18.73
CA SER A 162 42.34 21.00 18.58
C SER A 162 43.28 21.84 17.70
N GLY A 163 42.72 22.56 16.73
CA GLY A 163 43.45 23.53 15.90
C GLY A 163 43.68 24.89 16.56
N GLY A 164 43.17 25.13 17.78
CA GLY A 164 43.28 26.41 18.49
C GLY A 164 42.47 27.56 17.89
N THR A 165 41.49 27.26 17.02
CA THR A 165 40.68 28.27 16.32
C THR A 165 39.27 28.43 16.89
N LEU A 166 38.88 27.57 17.84
CA LEU A 166 37.54 27.60 18.44
C LEU A 166 37.31 28.87 19.28
N ARG A 167 36.10 29.43 19.16
CA ARG A 167 35.61 30.57 19.95
C ARG A 167 34.16 30.34 20.33
N ASP A 168 33.73 30.96 21.43
CA ASP A 168 32.32 31.00 21.79
C ASP A 168 31.51 31.74 20.71
N GLY A 169 30.29 31.27 20.45
CA GLY A 169 29.43 31.81 19.40
C GLY A 169 29.07 30.78 18.33
N PRO A 170 28.88 31.19 17.06
CA PRO A 170 28.45 30.28 16.01
C PRO A 170 29.42 29.12 15.77
N CYS A 171 28.88 27.90 15.61
CA CYS A 171 29.69 26.73 15.26
C CYS A 171 30.25 26.83 13.82
N PRO A 172 31.43 26.24 13.55
CA PRO A 172 31.91 26.06 12.18
C PRO A 172 31.11 24.94 11.48
N LEU A 173 30.14 25.32 10.64
CA LEU A 173 29.22 24.39 9.95
C LEU A 173 29.65 23.99 8.52
N GLU A 174 30.80 24.48 8.04
CA GLU A 174 31.21 24.41 6.63
C GLU A 174 31.28 22.98 6.05
N ASN A 175 31.53 21.97 6.89
CA ASN A 175 31.65 20.56 6.48
C ASN A 175 30.73 19.62 7.28
N VAL A 176 29.62 20.14 7.83
CA VAL A 176 28.69 19.34 8.65
C VAL A 176 27.74 18.55 7.77
N VAL A 177 27.76 17.23 7.92
CA VAL A 177 26.83 16.33 7.22
C VAL A 177 25.42 16.58 7.78
N GLY A 178 24.51 17.03 6.91
CA GLY A 178 23.15 17.41 7.32
C GLY A 178 23.04 18.82 7.91
N GLY A 179 24.02 19.70 7.65
CA GLY A 179 23.97 21.10 8.06
C GLY A 179 22.78 21.89 7.52
N ASP A 180 22.18 21.45 6.41
CA ASP A 180 20.95 21.99 5.82
C ASP A 180 19.72 21.91 6.75
N ARG A 181 19.75 20.99 7.73
CA ARG A 181 18.69 20.80 8.73
C ARG A 181 18.90 21.64 9.99
N ILE A 182 20.07 22.27 10.14
CA ILE A 182 20.44 23.06 11.31
C ILE A 182 20.01 24.51 11.06
N ALA A 183 19.11 25.03 11.90
CA ALA A 183 18.70 26.43 11.88
C ALA A 183 19.73 27.32 12.59
N SER A 184 20.29 26.85 13.71
CA SER A 184 21.38 27.53 14.41
C SER A 184 22.23 26.53 15.18
N CYS A 185 23.51 26.87 15.36
CA CYS A 185 24.43 26.12 16.20
C CYS A 185 25.30 27.10 16.98
N THR A 186 25.38 26.91 18.29
CA THR A 186 26.19 27.73 19.19
C THR A 186 27.11 26.89 20.06
N VAL A 187 28.34 27.38 20.23
CA VAL A 187 29.36 26.83 21.11
C VAL A 187 29.52 27.74 22.32
N THR A 188 29.61 27.14 23.50
CA THR A 188 29.96 27.84 24.74
C THR A 188 31.03 27.07 25.51
N GLY A 189 31.94 27.79 26.16
CA GLY A 189 33.04 27.17 26.88
C GLY A 189 34.17 26.75 25.94
N ALA A 190 34.41 27.47 24.85
CA ALA A 190 35.49 27.16 23.89
C ALA A 190 36.89 27.05 24.53
N ALA A 191 37.10 27.69 25.69
CA ALA A 191 38.36 27.66 26.44
C ALA A 191 38.47 26.48 27.43
N THR A 192 37.42 25.69 27.62
CA THR A 192 37.45 24.47 28.46
C THR A 192 37.95 23.29 27.64
N THR A 193 38.18 22.14 28.29
CA THR A 193 38.48 20.88 27.58
C THR A 193 37.25 20.25 26.94
N ASP A 194 36.04 20.55 27.44
CA ASP A 194 34.75 20.06 26.93
C ASP A 194 33.85 21.26 26.57
N PRO A 195 33.85 21.70 25.30
CA PRO A 195 33.00 22.79 24.84
C PRO A 195 31.58 22.30 24.57
N GLN A 196 30.61 22.98 25.17
CA GLN A 196 29.20 22.66 24.99
C GLN A 196 28.71 23.14 23.62
N VAL A 197 28.03 22.26 22.89
CA VAL A 197 27.46 22.57 21.57
C VAL A 197 25.95 22.44 21.62
N THR A 198 25.26 23.53 21.32
CA THR A 198 23.79 23.57 21.22
C THR A 198 23.41 23.69 19.76
N VAL A 199 22.69 22.70 19.23
CA VAL A 199 22.23 22.64 17.85
C VAL A 199 20.71 22.74 17.82
N THR A 200 20.19 23.75 17.13
CA THR A 200 18.76 23.93 16.90
C THR A 200 18.43 23.58 15.46
N PHE A 201 17.51 22.66 15.25
CA PHE A 201 17.06 22.22 13.94
C PHE A 201 15.94 23.10 13.40
N THR A 202 15.72 23.04 12.09
CA THR A 202 14.64 23.79 11.41
C THR A 202 13.23 23.42 11.88
N ASP A 203 13.06 22.25 12.50
CA ASP A 203 11.81 21.83 13.13
C ASP A 203 11.63 22.35 14.57
N GLY A 204 12.57 23.16 15.06
CA GLY A 204 12.56 23.77 16.39
C GLY A 204 13.13 22.89 17.50
N LYS A 205 13.50 21.64 17.23
CA LYS A 205 14.14 20.80 18.24
C LYS A 205 15.55 21.28 18.53
N THR A 206 15.95 21.13 19.78
CA THR A 206 17.30 21.49 20.24
C THR A 206 18.00 20.25 20.80
N VAL A 207 19.23 20.03 20.37
CA VAL A 207 20.12 19.00 20.90
C VAL A 207 21.32 19.69 21.52
N GLN A 208 21.64 19.34 22.76
CA GLN A 208 22.84 19.80 23.44
C GLN A 208 23.82 18.63 23.55
N LEU A 209 25.06 18.86 23.14
CA LEU A 209 26.16 17.91 23.21
C LEU A 209 27.23 18.46 24.16
N PRO A 210 27.85 17.56 24.96
CA PRO A 210 28.78 17.95 26.02
C PRO A 210 30.08 18.53 25.51
#